data_AF-A0A2R6AUE1-F1
#
_entry.id   AF-A0A2R6AUE1-F1
#
_cell.length_a   1.000
_cell.length_b   1.000
_cell.length_c   1.000
_cell.angle_alpha   90.00
_cell.angle_beta   90.00
_cell.angle_gamma   90.00
#
_symmetry.space_group_name_H-M   'P 1'
#
loop_
_entity.id
_entity.type
_entity.pdbx_description
1 polymer ?
#
loop_
_entity_poly.entity_id
_entity_poly.type
_entity_poly.pdbx_seq_one_letter_code
_entity_poly.pdbx_strand_id
1 'polypeptide(L)' 'MNRVLEELWNSIEWEKRKIPGKKQYRLLPKYKVDIHSGKYRRRLRDSLLEDWDYAAHWVDSAIKTA' A
#
# COMPACT_ATOMS: atom_id res chain seq x y z
N MET A 1 6.32 -1.71 -12.67
CA MET A 1 6.25 -0.54 -11.76
C MET A 1 4.81 -0.07 -11.53
N ASN A 2 4.01 0.22 -12.56
CA ASN A 2 2.66 0.80 -12.39
C ASN A 2 1.66 -0.09 -11.63
N ARG A 3 1.73 -1.41 -11.80
CA ARG A 3 0.79 -2.36 -11.18
C ARG A 3 0.87 -2.42 -9.64
N VAL A 4 2.06 -2.21 -9.07
CA VAL A 4 2.27 -2.16 -7.61
C VAL A 4 1.58 -0.94 -7.01
N LEU A 5 1.78 0.21 -7.65
CA LEU A 5 1.17 1.46 -7.24
C LEU A 5 -0.35 1.34 -7.37
N GLU A 6 -0.87 0.80 -8.46
CA GLU A 6 -2.31 0.56 -8.64
C GLU A 6 -2.90 -0.34 -7.54
N GLU A 7 -2.25 -1.46 -7.20
CA GLU A 7 -2.72 -2.34 -6.12
C GLU A 7 -2.71 -1.64 -4.76
N LEU A 8 -1.64 -0.88 -4.46
CA LEU A 8 -1.56 -0.08 -3.25
C LEU A 8 -2.64 1.01 -3.22
N TRP A 9 -2.84 1.76 -4.30
CA TRP A 9 -3.89 2.79 -4.42
C TRP A 9 -5.29 2.19 -4.23
N ASN A 10 -5.58 1.04 -4.82
CA ASN A 10 -6.86 0.34 -4.69
C ASN A 10 -7.10 -0.20 -3.27
N SER A 11 -6.03 -0.42 -2.51
CA SER A 11 -6.09 -0.88 -1.12
C SER A 11 -6.26 0.27 -0.10
N ILE A 12 -6.27 1.54 -0.53
CA ILE A 12 -6.49 2.69 0.35
C ILE A 12 -7.98 2.88 0.65
N GLU A 13 -8.30 2.94 1.94
CA GLU A 13 -9.55 3.48 2.49
C GLU A 13 -9.34 4.86 3.07
N TRP A 14 -10.39 5.65 3.11
CA TRP A 14 -10.37 7.00 3.65
C TRP A 14 -11.13 7.04 4.97
N GLU A 15 -10.40 7.25 6.07
CA GLU A 15 -10.98 7.45 7.39
C GLU A 15 -11.24 8.94 7.61
N LYS A 16 -12.50 9.32 7.84
CA LYS A 16 -12.85 10.71 8.17
C LYS A 16 -12.60 10.97 9.66
N ARG A 17 -11.60 11.79 9.97
CA ARG A 17 -11.31 12.23 11.34
C ARG A 17 -11.58 13.71 11.55
N LYS A 18 -12.22 14.05 12.66
CA LYS A 18 -12.38 15.45 13.08
C LYS A 18 -11.03 15.99 13.54
N ILE A 19 -10.70 17.22 13.14
CA ILE A 19 -9.49 17.90 13.62
C ILE A 19 -9.78 18.45 15.02
N PRO A 20 -9.00 18.10 16.07
CA PRO A 20 -9.19 18.62 17.41
C PRO A 20 -9.22 20.15 17.42
N GLY A 21 -10.20 20.75 18.09
CA GLY A 21 -10.35 22.20 18.18
C GLY A 21 -10.88 22.90 16.91
N LYS A 22 -11.18 22.19 15.82
CA LYS A 22 -11.74 22.77 14.58
C LYS A 22 -13.08 22.13 14.19
N LYS A 23 -13.87 22.85 13.38
CA LYS A 23 -15.11 22.34 12.76
C LYS A 23 -14.84 21.50 11.48
N GLN A 24 -13.58 21.41 11.06
CA GLN A 24 -13.16 20.72 9.85
C GLN A 24 -12.92 19.22 10.11
N TYR A 25 -13.05 18.44 9.04
CA TYR A 25 -12.72 17.02 9.01
C TYR A 25 -11.60 16.80 7.99
N ARG A 26 -10.70 15.88 8.30
CA ARG A 26 -9.66 15.39 7.40
C ARG A 26 -9.97 13.95 7.00
N LEU A 27 -9.70 13.61 5.75
CA LEU A 27 -9.62 12.22 5.30
C LEU A 27 -8.18 11.77 5.48
N LEU A 28 -7.98 10.68 6.21
CA LEU A 28 -6.68 10.04 6.33
C LEU A 28 -6.70 8.73 5.55
N PRO A 29 -5.68 8.47 4.71
CA PRO A 29 -5.56 7.19 4.05
C PRO A 29 -5.24 6.12 5.10
N LYS A 30 -5.90 4.97 4.97
CA LYS A 30 -5.65 3.77 5.75
C LYS A 30 -5.64 2.60 4.78
N TYR A 31 -4.63 1.75 4.84
CA TYR A 31 -4.61 0.55 4.02
C TYR A 31 -5.57 -0.51 4.58
N LYS A 32 -6.37 -1.13 3.71
CA LYS A 32 -7.24 -2.29 4.03
C LYS A 32 -6.44 -3.52 4.47
N VAL A 33 -5.18 -3.54 4.05
CA VAL A 33 -4.23 -4.62 4.22
C VAL A 33 -3.06 -4.13 5.05
N ASP A 34 -2.48 -5.02 5.84
CA ASP A 34 -1.22 -4.72 6.51
C ASP A 34 -0.09 -4.81 5.48
N ILE A 35 0.24 -3.65 4.90
CA ILE A 35 1.30 -3.49 3.89
C ILE A 35 2.69 -3.87 4.43
N HIS A 36 2.88 -3.84 5.75
CA HIS A 36 4.14 -4.23 6.39
C HIS A 36 4.18 -5.71 6.78
N SER A 37 3.05 -6.42 6.72
CA SER A 37 3.03 -7.85 6.98
C SER A 37 3.88 -8.61 5.96
N GLY A 38 4.67 -9.58 6.43
CA GLY A 38 5.46 -10.44 5.55
C GLY A 38 4.58 -11.25 4.58
N LYS A 39 3.38 -11.62 5.02
CA LYS A 39 2.41 -12.38 4.21
C LYS A 39 1.85 -11.57 3.04
N TYR A 40 1.49 -10.30 3.28
CA TYR A 40 1.03 -9.42 2.21
C TYR A 40 2.16 -9.12 1.22
N ARG A 41 3.35 -8.79 1.72
CA ARG A 41 4.53 -8.56 0.88
C ARG A 41 4.86 -9.75 -0.02
N ARG A 42 4.77 -10.96 0.52
CA ARG A 42 4.97 -12.19 -0.27
C ARG A 42 3.88 -12.37 -1.33
N ARG A 43 2.61 -12.23 -0.99
CA ARG A 43 1.52 -12.32 -1.99
C ARG A 43 1.62 -11.27 -3.09
N LEU A 44 1.93 -10.03 -2.72
CA LEU A 44 2.13 -8.93 -3.66
C LEU A 44 3.33 -9.20 -4.58
N ARG A 45 4.41 -9.77 -4.02
CA ARG A 45 5.56 -10.22 -4.81
C ARG A 45 5.18 -11.34 -5.77
N ASP A 46 4.51 -12.38 -5.27
CA ASP A 46 4.09 -13.54 -6.06
C ASP A 46 3.11 -13.14 -7.18
N SER A 47 2.23 -12.15 -6.96
CA SER A 47 1.29 -11.65 -7.98
C SER A 47 1.93 -10.76 -9.04
N LEU A 48 3.02 -10.06 -8.68
CA LEU A 48 3.71 -9.12 -9.57
C LEU A 48 4.89 -9.74 -10.31
N LEU A 49 5.48 -10.80 -9.75
CA LEU A 49 6.67 -11.48 -10.26
C LEU A 49 6.34 -12.84 -10.86
N GLU A 50 5.10 -13.10 -11.26
CA GLU A 50 4.79 -14.23 -12.13
C GLU A 50 5.74 -14.14 -13.35
N ASP A 51 6.71 -15.05 -13.42
CA ASP A 51 7.86 -15.15 -14.34
C ASP A 51 9.13 -14.30 -14.08
N TRP A 52 9.24 -13.46 -13.04
CA TRP A 52 10.36 -12.52 -12.84
C TRP A 52 11.00 -12.52 -11.43
N ASP A 53 11.71 -13.59 -11.07
CA ASP A 53 12.37 -13.76 -9.75
C ASP A 53 13.32 -12.61 -9.34
N TYR A 54 13.96 -11.93 -10.32
CA TYR A 54 14.98 -10.92 -10.06
C TYR A 54 14.43 -9.55 -9.62
N ALA A 55 13.11 -9.30 -9.78
CA ALA A 55 12.52 -7.98 -9.54
C ALA A 55 11.95 -7.76 -8.13
N ALA A 56 12.16 -8.70 -7.19
CA ALA A 56 11.70 -8.59 -5.80
C ALA A 56 12.16 -7.30 -5.08
N HIS A 57 13.39 -6.86 -5.35
CA HIS A 57 13.96 -5.65 -4.75
C HIS A 57 13.23 -4.36 -5.16
N TRP A 58 12.58 -4.33 -6.33
CA TRP A 58 11.77 -3.18 -6.76
C TRP A 58 10.45 -3.08 -5.98
N VAL A 59 9.80 -4.23 -5.71
CA VAL A 59 8.59 -4.31 -4.89
C VAL A 59 8.89 -3.84 -3.48
N ASP A 60 9.99 -4.34 -2.89
CA ASP A 60 10.40 -3.96 -1.55
C ASP A 60 10.75 -2.45 -1.44
N SER A 61 11.34 -1.87 -2.50
CA SER A 61 11.64 -0.43 -2.57
C SER A 61 10.38 0.43 -2.62
N ALA A 62 9.39 0.03 -3.44
CA ALA A 62 8.12 0.75 -3.55
C ALA A 62 7.34 0.76 -2.21
N ILE A 63 7.33 -0.37 -1.49
CA ILE A 63 6.69 -0.46 -0.17
C ILE A 63 7.40 0.40 0.88
N LYS A 64 8.73 0.55 0.79
CA LYS A 64 9.49 1.39 1.72
C LYS A 64 9.23 2.90 1.50
N THR A 65 8.89 3.30 0.27
CA THR A 65 8.61 4.69 -0.08
C THR A 65 7.17 5.12 0.21
N ALA A 66 6.21 4.19 0.19
CA ALA A 66 4.80 4.42 0.48
C ALA A 66 4.49 4.55 1.98
#